data_AF-A0A2N2BJ37-F1
#
_entry.id   AF-A0A2N2BJ37-F1
#
_cell.length_a   1.000
_cell.length_b   1.000
_cell.length_c   1.000
_cell.angle_alpha   90.00
_cell.angle_beta   90.00
_cell.angle_gamma   90.00
#
_symmetry.space_group_name_H-M   'P 1'
#
loop_
_entity.id
_entity.type
_entity.pdbx_description
1 polymer ?
#
loop_
_entity_poly.entity_id
_entity_poly.type
_entity_poly.pdbx_seq_one_letter_code
_entity_poly.pdbx_strand_id
1 'polypeptide(L)'
;MNHKDGSDEHEQMMESFYRYIGYQHIKNVGKEFDEISELAKDIEYPKELDSWFNDYLEKSKKAEMRNKRIIFIKRLAKRVAMVTLVLGIGLTVMTFSVDAFRIKFLNLVTDVTQRYTGFQVVEIEDHEAINIPADWNNYYLLDYVTNGYSFDRIQEFGENKIVFYQNSQGDEIQFSQFPNNNSFQVDTENAVTTEIIINGNKGTLVEKNGLLTLIWYNANHAFYLMGNIDKEEIIKMAESFNVKNE
;
A
#
# COMPACT_ATOMS: atom_id res chain seq x y z
N MET A 1 13.58 -19.37 -93.31
CA MET A 1 13.53 -19.71 -91.87
C MET A 1 14.92 -19.42 -91.31
N ASN A 2 15.28 -18.13 -91.14
CA ASN A 2 16.65 -17.70 -90.84
C ASN A 2 16.65 -16.36 -90.08
N HIS A 3 15.95 -16.31 -88.93
CA HIS A 3 15.78 -15.07 -88.15
C HIS A 3 16.09 -15.22 -86.65
N LYS A 4 16.65 -16.36 -86.20
CA LYS A 4 17.01 -16.60 -84.80
C LYS A 4 18.49 -16.34 -84.46
N ASP A 5 19.39 -16.44 -85.43
CA ASP A 5 20.84 -16.47 -85.19
C ASP A 5 21.41 -15.12 -84.66
N GLY A 6 21.01 -14.00 -85.26
CA GLY A 6 21.47 -12.66 -84.83
C GLY A 6 20.85 -12.15 -83.52
N SER A 7 19.77 -12.78 -83.04
CA SER A 7 19.15 -12.45 -81.74
C SER A 7 19.99 -13.01 -80.59
N ASP A 8 20.46 -14.25 -80.74
CA ASP A 8 21.26 -14.95 -79.73
C ASP A 8 22.66 -14.33 -79.60
N GLU A 9 23.28 -13.88 -80.71
CA GLU A 9 24.55 -13.16 -80.67
C GLU A 9 24.43 -11.79 -79.97
N HIS A 10 23.35 -11.06 -80.23
CA HIS A 10 23.09 -9.77 -79.57
C HIS A 10 22.82 -9.97 -78.07
N GLU A 11 22.10 -11.03 -77.69
CA GLU A 11 21.83 -11.37 -76.29
C GLU A 11 23.13 -11.78 -75.55
N GLN A 12 23.98 -12.60 -76.17
CA GLN A 12 25.30 -12.94 -75.64
C GLN A 12 26.22 -11.72 -75.49
N MET A 13 26.20 -10.80 -76.47
CA MET A 13 26.97 -9.55 -76.37
C MET A 13 26.49 -8.69 -75.20
N MET A 14 25.18 -8.57 -75.00
CA MET A 14 24.60 -7.81 -73.88
C MET A 14 24.90 -8.48 -72.53
N GLU A 15 24.80 -9.80 -72.42
CA GLU A 15 25.18 -10.53 -71.20
C GLU A 15 26.65 -10.31 -70.85
N SER A 16 27.53 -10.38 -71.84
CA SER A 16 28.97 -10.12 -71.70
C SER A 16 29.24 -8.69 -71.22
N PHE A 17 28.50 -7.72 -71.76
CA PHE A 17 28.60 -6.32 -71.38
C PHE A 17 28.12 -6.08 -69.95
N TYR A 18 26.99 -6.67 -69.54
CA TYR A 18 26.51 -6.61 -68.16
C TYR A 18 27.46 -7.28 -67.17
N ARG A 19 28.04 -8.43 -67.53
CA ARG A 19 29.08 -9.09 -66.72
C ARG A 19 30.29 -8.20 -66.55
N TYR A 20 30.73 -7.52 -67.61
CA TYR A 20 31.85 -6.57 -67.55
C TYR A 20 31.53 -5.37 -66.65
N ILE A 21 30.36 -4.75 -66.80
CA ILE A 21 29.92 -3.64 -65.94
C ILE A 21 29.85 -4.10 -64.48
N GLY A 22 29.23 -5.25 -64.22
CA GLY A 22 29.13 -5.83 -62.89
C GLY A 22 30.50 -6.10 -62.27
N TYR A 23 31.42 -6.66 -63.04
CA TYR A 23 32.80 -6.88 -62.61
C TYR A 23 33.52 -5.57 -62.26
N GLN A 24 33.42 -4.55 -63.10
CA GLN A 24 34.02 -3.24 -62.81
C GLN A 24 33.37 -2.55 -61.61
N HIS A 25 32.05 -2.69 -61.45
CA HIS A 25 31.35 -2.15 -60.28
C HIS A 25 31.79 -2.83 -58.98
N ILE A 26 31.85 -4.17 -58.96
CA ILE A 26 32.36 -4.93 -57.81
C ILE A 26 33.80 -4.53 -57.49
N LYS A 27 34.64 -4.37 -58.53
CA LYS A 27 36.03 -3.94 -58.36
C LYS A 27 36.13 -2.52 -57.78
N ASN A 28 35.31 -1.59 -58.25
CA ASN A 28 35.27 -0.22 -57.72
C ASN A 28 34.78 -0.19 -56.28
N VAL A 29 33.70 -0.92 -55.96
CA VAL A 29 33.19 -1.03 -54.58
C VAL A 29 34.23 -1.66 -53.67
N GLY A 30 34.93 -2.70 -54.14
CA GLY A 30 36.05 -3.30 -53.40
C GLY A 30 37.17 -2.30 -53.11
N LYS A 31 37.54 -1.49 -54.12
CA LYS A 31 38.55 -0.43 -53.96
C LYS A 31 38.10 0.65 -52.98
N GLU A 32 36.85 1.12 -53.07
CA GLU A 32 36.28 2.08 -52.12
C GLU A 32 36.27 1.52 -50.70
N PHE A 33 35.92 0.24 -50.53
CA PHE A 33 35.95 -0.42 -49.24
C PHE A 33 37.36 -0.54 -48.68
N ASP A 34 38.34 -0.90 -49.51
CA ASP A 34 39.75 -0.97 -49.11
C ASP A 34 40.28 0.42 -48.71
N GLU A 35 39.93 1.48 -49.45
CA GLU A 35 40.28 2.87 -49.12
C GLU A 35 39.66 3.32 -47.79
N ILE A 36 38.36 3.04 -47.60
CA ILE A 36 37.67 3.34 -46.34
C ILE A 36 38.29 2.55 -45.17
N SER A 37 38.64 1.29 -45.40
CA SER A 37 39.29 0.42 -44.41
C SER A 37 40.69 0.93 -44.03
N GLU A 38 41.49 1.40 -45.00
CA GLU A 38 42.77 2.04 -44.73
C GLU A 38 42.61 3.36 -43.98
N LEU A 39 41.66 4.20 -44.35
CA LEU A 39 41.34 5.44 -43.63
C LEU A 39 40.84 5.18 -42.21
N ALA A 40 40.16 4.04 -41.98
CA ALA A 40 39.60 3.65 -40.71
C ALA A 40 40.58 2.89 -39.80
N LYS A 41 41.75 2.44 -40.30
CA LYS A 41 42.73 1.65 -39.52
C LYS A 41 43.19 2.34 -38.24
N ASP A 42 43.32 3.66 -38.28
CA ASP A 42 43.85 4.48 -37.18
C ASP A 42 42.75 5.28 -36.46
N ILE A 43 41.47 5.06 -36.79
CA ILE A 43 40.35 5.71 -36.11
C ILE A 43 40.02 4.91 -34.85
N GLU A 44 40.38 5.45 -33.70
CA GLU A 44 39.97 4.89 -32.42
C GLU A 44 38.47 5.16 -32.22
N TYR A 45 37.68 4.09 -32.09
CA TYR A 45 36.24 4.23 -31.89
C TYR A 45 35.96 4.89 -30.53
N PRO A 46 34.96 5.80 -30.45
CA PRO A 46 34.58 6.41 -29.19
C PRO A 46 34.10 5.34 -28.20
N LYS A 47 34.66 5.33 -26.98
CA LYS A 47 34.26 4.39 -25.93
C LYS A 47 32.77 4.52 -25.56
N GLU A 48 32.14 5.66 -25.84
CA GLU A 48 30.69 5.82 -25.66
C GLU A 48 29.88 4.86 -26.57
N LEU A 49 30.39 4.52 -27.76
CA LEU A 49 29.71 3.62 -28.69
C LEU A 49 29.60 2.20 -28.14
N ASP A 50 30.65 1.70 -27.49
CA ASP A 50 30.64 0.41 -26.80
C ASP A 50 29.61 0.39 -25.68
N SER A 51 29.54 1.48 -24.90
CA SER A 51 28.58 1.60 -23.81
C SER A 51 27.13 1.62 -24.31
N TRP A 52 26.86 2.34 -25.40
CA TRP A 52 25.56 2.40 -26.04
C TRP A 52 25.15 1.04 -26.62
N PHE A 53 26.08 0.36 -27.30
CA PHE A 53 25.81 -0.94 -27.92
C PHE A 53 25.54 -2.01 -26.87
N ASN A 54 26.29 -2.02 -25.78
CA ASN A 54 26.05 -2.92 -24.64
C ASN A 54 24.70 -2.63 -23.97
N ASP A 55 24.34 -1.36 -23.75
CA ASP A 55 23.04 -1.00 -23.16
C ASP A 55 21.87 -1.38 -24.09
N TYR A 56 22.03 -1.22 -25.40
CA TYR A 56 21.05 -1.66 -26.40
C TYR A 56 20.86 -3.19 -26.38
N LEU A 57 21.96 -3.95 -26.37
CA LEU A 57 21.92 -5.41 -26.28
C LEU A 57 21.29 -5.89 -24.98
N GLU A 58 21.61 -5.26 -23.85
CA GLU A 58 20.98 -5.56 -22.58
C GLU A 58 19.48 -5.30 -22.59
N LYS A 59 19.05 -4.15 -23.12
CA LYS A 59 17.62 -3.79 -23.24
C LYS A 59 16.88 -4.78 -24.12
N SER A 60 17.45 -5.17 -25.26
CA SER A 60 16.88 -6.15 -26.19
C SER A 60 16.75 -7.53 -25.53
N LYS A 61 17.81 -8.04 -24.88
CA LYS A 61 17.77 -9.31 -24.14
C LYS A 61 16.76 -9.28 -22.99
N LYS A 62 16.69 -8.18 -22.22
CA LYS A 62 15.72 -8.01 -21.13
C LYS A 62 14.28 -8.05 -21.65
N ALA A 63 14.00 -7.42 -22.78
CA ALA A 63 12.66 -7.43 -23.40
C ALA A 63 12.24 -8.84 -23.86
N GLU A 64 13.14 -9.59 -24.49
CA GLU A 64 12.87 -10.97 -24.93
C GLU A 64 12.64 -11.91 -23.74
N MET A 65 13.48 -11.82 -22.71
CA MET A 65 13.33 -12.58 -21.47
C MET A 65 12.02 -12.25 -20.75
N ARG A 66 11.59 -10.98 -20.75
CA ARG A 66 10.33 -10.56 -20.15
C ARG A 66 9.12 -11.21 -20.83
N ASN A 67 9.10 -11.24 -22.16
CA ASN A 67 8.01 -11.89 -22.90
C ASN A 67 7.95 -13.40 -22.65
N LYS A 68 9.10 -14.09 -22.66
CA LYS A 68 9.18 -15.51 -22.32
C LYS A 68 8.69 -15.80 -20.90
N ARG A 69 9.09 -14.97 -19.92
CA ARG A 69 8.62 -15.07 -18.52
C ARG A 69 7.11 -14.83 -18.40
N ILE A 70 6.56 -13.81 -19.06
CA ILE A 70 5.11 -13.51 -19.02
C ILE A 70 4.30 -14.69 -19.56
N ILE A 71 4.71 -15.28 -20.69
CA ILE A 71 4.03 -16.44 -21.27
C ILE A 71 4.07 -17.63 -20.32
N PHE A 72 5.22 -17.90 -19.70
CA PHE A 72 5.37 -18.97 -18.71
C PHE A 72 4.52 -18.74 -17.46
N ILE A 73 4.54 -17.54 -16.89
CA ILE A 73 3.73 -17.15 -15.73
C ILE A 73 2.24 -17.28 -16.05
N LYS A 74 1.78 -16.82 -17.21
CA LYS A 74 0.36 -16.96 -17.62
C LYS A 74 -0.07 -18.44 -17.71
N ARG A 75 0.79 -19.33 -18.20
CA ARG A 75 0.52 -20.77 -18.25
C ARG A 75 0.44 -21.39 -16.86
N LEU A 76 1.35 -21.02 -15.95
CA LEU A 76 1.31 -21.47 -14.56
C LEU A 76 0.10 -20.91 -13.81
N ALA A 77 -0.18 -19.61 -13.94
CA ALA A 77 -1.31 -18.94 -13.32
C ALA A 77 -2.65 -19.59 -13.69
N LYS A 78 -2.82 -20.01 -14.95
CA LYS A 78 -4.02 -20.74 -15.37
C LYS A 78 -4.19 -22.08 -14.62
N ARG A 79 -3.10 -22.83 -14.41
CA ARG A 79 -3.13 -24.10 -13.66
C ARG A 79 -3.43 -23.85 -12.18
N VAL A 80 -2.75 -22.87 -11.58
CA VAL A 80 -2.97 -22.49 -10.17
C VAL A 80 -4.42 -22.05 -9.97
N ALA A 81 -4.95 -21.18 -10.84
CA ALA A 81 -6.34 -20.72 -10.76
C ALA A 81 -7.34 -21.88 -10.78
N MET A 82 -7.14 -22.89 -11.62
CA MET A 82 -8.01 -24.08 -11.63
C MET A 82 -7.93 -24.87 -10.33
N VAL A 83 -6.72 -25.09 -9.80
CA VAL A 83 -6.53 -25.79 -8.52
C VAL A 83 -7.16 -25.01 -7.37
N THR A 84 -6.93 -23.70 -7.30
CA THR A 84 -7.52 -22.82 -6.28
C THR A 84 -9.04 -22.81 -6.37
N LEU A 85 -9.62 -22.82 -7.57
CA LEU A 85 -11.07 -22.85 -7.77
C LEU A 85 -11.67 -24.17 -7.25
N VAL A 86 -11.06 -25.31 -7.59
CA VAL A 86 -11.51 -26.63 -7.09
C VAL A 86 -11.37 -26.72 -5.57
N LEU A 87 -10.26 -26.27 -5.00
CA LEU A 87 -10.06 -26.24 -3.55
C LEU A 87 -11.06 -25.31 -2.87
N GLY A 88 -11.32 -24.13 -3.44
CA GLY A 88 -12.28 -23.17 -2.90
C GLY A 88 -13.71 -23.74 -2.87
N ILE A 89 -14.15 -24.38 -3.96
CA ILE A 89 -15.44 -25.08 -3.99
C ILE A 89 -15.48 -26.19 -2.94
N GLY A 90 -14.42 -27.01 -2.86
CA GLY A 90 -14.33 -28.10 -1.88
C GLY A 90 -14.43 -27.60 -0.44
N LEU A 91 -13.67 -26.56 -0.08
CA LEU A 91 -13.70 -25.94 1.25
C LEU A 91 -15.09 -25.36 1.57
N THR A 92 -15.73 -24.72 0.59
CA THR A 92 -17.07 -24.17 0.74
C THR A 92 -18.08 -25.29 1.03
N VAL A 93 -18.08 -26.34 0.21
CA VAL A 93 -18.98 -27.50 0.38
C VAL A 93 -18.73 -28.21 1.72
N MET A 94 -17.47 -28.42 2.11
CA MET A 94 -17.14 -29.01 3.43
C MET A 94 -17.69 -28.16 4.58
N THR A 95 -17.60 -26.84 4.47
CA THR A 95 -18.10 -25.91 5.50
C THR A 95 -19.63 -25.91 5.60
N PHE A 96 -20.34 -26.03 4.47
CA PHE A 96 -21.81 -26.06 4.49
C PHE A 96 -22.40 -27.45 4.77
N SER A 97 -21.70 -28.53 4.40
CA SER A 97 -22.23 -29.90 4.48
C SER A 97 -22.00 -30.59 5.83
N VAL A 98 -21.02 -30.15 6.62
CA VAL A 98 -20.64 -30.80 7.89
C VAL A 98 -20.90 -29.84 9.06
N ASP A 99 -21.93 -30.14 9.86
CA ASP A 99 -22.36 -29.27 10.97
C ASP A 99 -21.23 -28.96 11.96
N ALA A 100 -20.40 -29.96 12.31
CA ALA A 100 -19.27 -29.77 13.22
C ALA A 100 -18.20 -28.82 12.67
N PHE A 101 -17.94 -28.87 11.35
CA PHE A 101 -16.97 -27.99 10.71
C PHE A 101 -17.51 -26.56 10.60
N ARG A 102 -18.80 -26.41 10.25
CA ARG A 102 -19.50 -25.12 10.24
C ARG A 102 -19.41 -24.43 11.60
N ILE A 103 -19.73 -25.14 12.68
CA ILE A 103 -19.68 -24.59 14.05
C ILE A 103 -18.26 -24.16 14.40
N LYS A 104 -17.24 -24.98 14.10
CA LYS A 104 -15.84 -24.64 14.37
C LYS A 104 -15.35 -23.43 13.56
N PHE A 105 -15.74 -23.33 12.29
CA PHE A 105 -15.42 -22.19 11.43
C PHE A 105 -16.10 -20.91 11.93
N LEU A 106 -17.39 -20.96 12.25
CA LEU A 106 -18.11 -19.82 12.82
C LEU A 106 -17.49 -19.39 14.14
N ASN A 107 -17.13 -20.32 15.03
CA ASN A 107 -16.45 -19.98 16.28
C ASN A 107 -15.08 -19.33 16.04
N LEU A 108 -14.31 -19.77 15.04
CA LEU A 108 -13.04 -19.14 14.68
C LEU A 108 -13.24 -17.72 14.12
N VAL A 109 -14.19 -17.55 13.20
CA VAL A 109 -14.53 -16.22 12.67
C VAL A 109 -15.01 -15.32 13.80
N THR A 110 -15.91 -15.80 14.65
CA THR A 110 -16.42 -15.05 15.80
C THR A 110 -15.31 -14.73 16.80
N ASP A 111 -14.42 -15.66 17.18
CA ASP A 111 -13.29 -15.38 18.09
C ASP A 111 -12.33 -14.34 17.51
N VAL A 112 -11.99 -14.46 16.22
CA VAL A 112 -11.18 -13.46 15.52
C VAL A 112 -11.91 -12.12 15.51
N THR A 113 -13.18 -12.08 15.14
CA THR A 113 -13.94 -10.83 15.03
C THR A 113 -14.14 -10.19 16.41
N GLN A 114 -14.55 -10.95 17.43
CA GLN A 114 -14.72 -10.47 18.81
C GLN A 114 -13.41 -9.94 19.42
N ARG A 115 -12.26 -10.57 19.15
CA ARG A 115 -10.95 -10.05 19.56
C ARG A 115 -10.63 -8.68 18.95
N TYR A 116 -11.26 -8.35 17.82
CA TYR A 116 -11.07 -7.09 17.09
C TYR A 116 -12.30 -6.18 17.06
N THR A 117 -13.43 -6.53 17.69
CA THR A 117 -14.64 -5.70 17.74
C THR A 117 -15.45 -6.02 19.00
N GLY A 118 -15.11 -5.38 20.11
CA GLY A 118 -15.94 -5.35 21.32
C GLY A 118 -16.94 -4.19 21.24
N PHE A 119 -18.03 -4.38 20.50
CA PHE A 119 -19.15 -3.43 20.51
C PHE A 119 -20.10 -3.79 21.66
N GLN A 120 -20.02 -3.06 22.77
CA GLN A 120 -21.11 -3.02 23.75
C GLN A 120 -21.90 -1.75 23.50
N VAL A 121 -22.99 -1.87 22.73
CA VAL A 121 -24.01 -0.83 22.66
C VAL A 121 -24.85 -0.97 23.93
N VAL A 122 -24.62 -0.10 24.90
CA VAL A 122 -25.52 0.03 26.05
C VAL A 122 -26.49 1.16 25.75
N GLU A 123 -27.74 0.82 25.48
CA GLU A 123 -28.83 1.80 25.56
C GLU A 123 -29.00 2.19 27.03
N ILE A 124 -28.95 3.49 27.34
CA ILE A 124 -29.20 4.00 28.69
C ILE A 124 -30.50 4.82 28.66
N GLU A 125 -31.51 4.32 29.37
CA GLU A 125 -32.60 5.14 29.89
C GLU A 125 -32.07 5.99 31.07
N ASP A 126 -32.31 7.30 30.98
CA ASP A 126 -32.21 8.34 32.00
C ASP A 126 -31.10 8.24 33.08
N HIS A 127 -30.14 9.18 32.94
CA HIS A 127 -29.37 9.86 33.99
C HIS A 127 -28.68 8.99 35.09
N GLU A 128 -27.34 8.99 35.00
CA GLU A 128 -26.35 8.92 36.12
C GLU A 128 -25.48 7.68 36.31
N ALA A 129 -25.51 6.66 35.46
CA ALA A 129 -24.47 5.62 35.51
C ALA A 129 -23.92 5.32 34.11
N ILE A 130 -22.64 5.66 33.89
CA ILE A 130 -21.87 5.07 32.78
C ILE A 130 -21.86 3.57 33.05
N ASN A 131 -22.61 2.81 32.26
CA ASN A 131 -22.68 1.36 32.42
C ASN A 131 -21.45 0.74 31.75
N ILE A 132 -20.41 0.54 32.54
CA ILE A 132 -19.11 0.10 32.10
C ILE A 132 -19.11 -1.43 32.04
N PRO A 133 -18.56 -2.05 30.99
CA PRO A 133 -18.44 -3.51 30.92
C PRO A 133 -17.83 -4.09 32.21
N ALA A 134 -18.46 -5.12 32.79
CA ALA A 134 -17.98 -5.74 34.04
C ALA A 134 -16.55 -6.29 33.96
N ASP A 135 -16.04 -6.52 32.75
CA ASP A 135 -14.69 -7.03 32.51
C ASP A 135 -13.62 -5.93 32.50
N TRP A 136 -14.00 -4.65 32.58
CA TRP A 136 -13.06 -3.54 32.66
C TRP A 136 -12.46 -3.41 34.06
N ASN A 137 -11.32 -4.07 34.28
CA ASN A 137 -10.48 -3.79 35.44
C ASN A 137 -9.48 -2.65 35.14
N ASN A 138 -9.25 -1.78 36.13
CA ASN A 138 -8.19 -0.73 36.14
C ASN A 138 -8.19 0.18 34.89
N TYR A 139 -9.29 0.88 34.65
CA TYR A 139 -9.47 1.80 33.52
C TYR A 139 -9.55 3.25 33.98
N TYR A 140 -9.34 4.16 33.04
CA TYR A 140 -9.46 5.59 33.27
C TYR A 140 -10.77 6.11 32.67
N LEU A 141 -11.40 7.04 33.38
CA LEU A 141 -12.50 7.86 32.85
C LEU A 141 -12.24 9.33 33.17
N LEU A 142 -12.83 10.21 32.37
CA LEU A 142 -12.87 11.64 32.65
C LEU A 142 -13.91 11.88 33.76
N ASP A 143 -13.52 12.54 34.85
CA ASP A 143 -14.49 12.98 35.88
C ASP A 143 -15.19 14.28 35.49
N TYR A 144 -14.64 15.01 34.51
CA TYR A 144 -15.26 16.19 33.92
C TYR A 144 -15.33 16.06 32.41
N VAL A 145 -16.49 16.39 31.87
CA VAL A 145 -16.77 16.52 30.44
C VAL A 145 -17.29 17.93 30.21
N THR A 146 -16.83 18.58 29.14
CA THR A 146 -17.22 19.96 28.86
C THR A 146 -18.73 20.10 28.64
N ASN A 147 -19.27 21.28 28.93
CA ASN A 147 -20.69 21.55 28.89
C ASN A 147 -21.30 21.26 27.52
N GLY A 148 -22.49 20.65 27.52
CA GLY A 148 -23.22 20.33 26.29
C GLY A 148 -22.85 18.97 25.67
N TYR A 149 -21.85 18.28 26.22
CA TYR A 149 -21.53 16.90 25.85
C TYR A 149 -22.00 15.95 26.95
N SER A 150 -22.56 14.81 26.55
CA SER A 150 -22.91 13.71 27.43
C SER A 150 -22.27 12.42 26.95
N PHE A 151 -22.17 11.43 27.83
CA PHE A 151 -21.79 10.09 27.43
C PHE A 151 -22.67 9.60 26.28
N ASP A 152 -22.04 9.00 25.26
CA ASP A 152 -22.72 8.38 24.12
C ASP A 152 -22.50 6.87 24.12
N ARG A 153 -21.24 6.44 23.95
CA ARG A 153 -20.93 5.00 23.80
C ARG A 153 -19.51 4.64 24.22
N ILE A 154 -19.29 3.35 24.41
CA ILE A 154 -17.98 2.74 24.65
C ILE A 154 -17.65 1.77 23.52
N GLN A 155 -16.37 1.72 23.13
CA GLN A 155 -15.83 0.69 22.23
C GLN A 155 -14.57 0.07 22.83
N GLU A 156 -14.42 -1.23 22.63
CA GLU A 156 -13.26 -2.00 23.08
C GLU A 156 -12.61 -2.76 21.91
N PHE A 157 -11.29 -2.68 21.84
CA PHE A 157 -10.48 -3.34 20.81
C PHE A 157 -9.26 -3.99 21.46
N GLY A 158 -9.41 -5.23 21.93
CA GLY A 158 -8.40 -5.87 22.75
C GLY A 158 -8.19 -5.09 24.05
N GLU A 159 -6.97 -4.62 24.31
CA GLU A 159 -6.67 -3.81 25.51
C GLU A 159 -6.95 -2.31 25.33
N ASN A 160 -7.42 -1.90 24.15
CA ASN A 160 -7.73 -0.51 23.86
C ASN A 160 -9.16 -0.19 24.30
N LYS A 161 -9.32 0.89 25.06
CA LYS A 161 -10.60 1.33 25.63
C LYS A 161 -10.92 2.71 25.07
N ILE A 162 -12.10 2.87 24.49
CA ILE A 162 -12.52 4.11 23.85
C ILE A 162 -13.88 4.52 24.41
N VAL A 163 -13.99 5.77 24.83
CA VAL A 163 -15.22 6.39 25.32
C VAL A 163 -15.53 7.60 24.44
N PHE A 164 -16.78 7.67 23.99
CA PHE A 164 -17.28 8.75 23.16
C PHE A 164 -18.31 9.57 23.93
N TYR A 165 -18.19 10.88 23.79
CA TYR A 165 -19.15 11.86 24.30
C TYR A 165 -19.69 12.65 23.12
N GLN A 166 -20.99 12.90 23.08
CA GLN A 166 -21.64 13.60 21.97
C GLN A 166 -22.47 14.78 22.47
N ASN A 167 -22.50 15.85 21.69
CA ASN A 167 -23.40 16.98 21.92
C ASN A 167 -24.69 16.86 21.08
N SER A 168 -25.66 17.76 21.32
CA SER A 168 -26.94 17.74 20.59
C SER A 168 -26.83 18.06 19.09
N GLN A 169 -25.70 18.61 18.63
CA GLN A 169 -25.42 18.90 17.21
C GLN A 169 -24.75 17.72 16.50
N GLY A 170 -24.37 16.69 17.24
CA GLY A 170 -23.70 15.50 16.74
C GLY A 170 -22.17 15.57 16.77
N ASP A 171 -21.57 16.66 17.27
CA ASP A 171 -20.11 16.72 17.45
C ASP A 171 -19.68 15.75 18.55
N GLU A 172 -18.52 15.15 18.38
CA GLU A 172 -18.05 14.05 19.21
C GLU A 172 -16.69 14.39 19.84
N ILE A 173 -16.54 14.02 21.11
CA ILE A 173 -15.28 13.96 21.83
C ILE A 173 -14.93 12.49 22.05
N GLN A 174 -13.72 12.11 21.65
CA GLN A 174 -13.19 10.77 21.85
C GLN A 174 -12.12 10.81 22.94
N PHE A 175 -12.31 10.03 24.00
CA PHE A 175 -11.28 9.68 24.96
C PHE A 175 -10.84 8.24 24.76
N SER A 176 -9.55 7.96 24.72
CA SER A 176 -9.03 6.62 24.49
C SER A 176 -7.82 6.32 25.36
N GLN A 177 -7.78 5.08 25.85
CA GLN A 177 -6.70 4.51 26.63
C GLN A 177 -6.10 3.33 25.88
N PHE A 178 -4.78 3.29 25.82
CA PHE A 178 -4.00 2.25 25.16
C PHE A 178 -2.89 1.75 26.08
N PRO A 179 -2.42 0.50 25.95
CA PRO A 179 -1.17 0.07 26.56
C PRO A 179 0.01 0.90 26.02
N ASN A 180 1.04 1.11 26.84
CA ASN A 180 2.19 1.98 26.52
C ASN A 180 3.04 1.56 25.29
N ASN A 181 2.80 0.40 24.69
CA ASN A 181 3.50 -0.07 23.50
C ASN A 181 2.90 0.47 22.18
N ASN A 182 1.82 1.26 22.24
CA ASN A 182 1.18 1.82 21.04
C ASN A 182 1.86 3.12 20.58
N SER A 183 2.20 3.18 19.30
CA SER A 183 2.65 4.42 18.64
C SER A 183 1.46 5.17 18.05
N PHE A 184 1.25 6.43 18.46
CA PHE A 184 0.27 7.30 17.81
C PHE A 184 0.87 7.91 16.54
N GLN A 185 0.18 7.71 15.41
CA GLN A 185 0.45 8.43 14.18
C GLN A 185 -0.52 9.62 14.13
N VAL A 186 -0.04 10.80 14.53
CA VAL A 186 -0.78 12.05 14.32
C VAL A 186 -0.21 12.72 13.08
N ASP A 187 -1.10 13.08 12.16
CA ASP A 187 -0.75 13.87 11.00
C ASP A 187 -0.42 15.31 11.44
N THR A 188 0.88 15.55 11.63
CA THR A 188 1.43 16.82 12.10
C THR A 188 1.75 17.79 10.96
N GLU A 189 1.47 17.43 9.71
CA GLU A 189 1.68 18.34 8.58
C GLU A 189 0.69 19.51 8.68
N ASN A 190 1.21 20.73 8.73
CA ASN A 190 0.45 21.98 8.91
C ASN A 190 -0.36 22.06 10.23
N ALA A 191 0.07 21.37 11.28
CA ALA A 191 -0.54 21.44 12.61
C ALA A 191 0.30 22.29 13.58
N VAL A 192 -0.36 22.92 14.56
CA VAL A 192 0.31 23.61 15.67
C VAL A 192 0.48 22.62 16.82
N THR A 193 1.73 22.33 17.18
CA THR A 193 2.05 21.39 18.27
C THR A 193 2.58 22.14 19.49
N THR A 194 2.01 21.87 20.66
CA THR A 194 2.43 22.45 21.95
C THR A 194 2.69 21.34 22.96
N GLU A 195 3.85 21.37 23.63
CA GLU A 195 4.09 20.52 24.80
C GLU A 195 3.30 21.04 26.00
N ILE A 196 2.60 20.14 26.69
CA ILE A 196 1.84 20.46 27.90
C ILE A 196 2.10 19.42 28.99
N ILE A 197 1.70 19.72 30.22
CA ILE A 197 1.80 18.81 31.36
C ILE A 197 0.39 18.50 31.85
N ILE A 198 0.03 17.22 31.91
CA ILE A 198 -1.24 16.72 32.44
C ILE A 198 -0.95 15.86 33.67
N ASN A 199 -1.38 16.30 34.85
CA ASN A 199 -1.16 15.60 36.13
C ASN A 199 0.30 15.14 36.34
N GLY A 200 1.26 16.01 35.98
CA GLY A 200 2.71 15.74 36.10
C GLY A 200 3.32 14.93 34.96
N ASN A 201 2.51 14.47 33.99
CA ASN A 201 2.97 13.73 32.83
C ASN A 201 3.11 14.64 31.61
N LYS A 202 4.16 14.43 30.81
CA LYS A 202 4.32 15.15 29.55
C LYS A 202 3.28 14.71 28.53
N GLY A 203 2.66 15.69 27.89
CA GLY A 203 1.73 15.50 26.80
C GLY A 203 2.02 16.44 25.64
N THR A 204 1.42 16.13 24.50
CA THR A 204 1.52 16.85 23.24
C THR A 204 0.12 17.22 22.80
N LEU A 205 -0.17 18.52 22.73
CA LEU A 205 -1.38 19.06 22.15
C LEU A 205 -1.12 19.42 20.70
N VAL A 206 -1.96 18.94 19.79
CA VAL A 206 -1.91 19.19 18.35
C VAL A 206 -3.21 19.85 17.93
N GLU A 207 -3.11 20.98 17.24
CA GLU A 207 -4.25 21.72 16.68
C GLU A 207 -4.18 21.70 15.15
N LYS A 208 -5.24 21.22 14.51
CA LYS A 208 -5.37 21.19 13.05
C LYS A 208 -6.81 21.46 12.63
N ASN A 209 -7.03 22.53 11.86
CA ASN A 209 -8.35 22.92 11.36
C ASN A 209 -9.45 23.05 12.44
N GLY A 210 -9.10 23.54 13.63
CA GLY A 210 -10.01 23.65 14.78
C GLY A 210 -10.21 22.34 15.57
N LEU A 211 -9.72 21.21 15.07
CA LEU A 211 -9.71 19.95 15.82
C LEU A 211 -8.49 19.93 16.75
N LEU A 212 -8.73 19.72 18.05
CA LEU A 212 -7.68 19.50 19.03
C LEU A 212 -7.49 18.01 19.29
N THR A 213 -6.23 17.59 19.33
CA THR A 213 -5.80 16.25 19.71
C THR A 213 -4.75 16.37 20.81
N LEU A 214 -5.04 15.78 21.97
CA LEU A 214 -4.14 15.73 23.10
C LEU A 214 -3.70 14.29 23.35
N ILE A 215 -2.38 14.08 23.40
CA ILE A 215 -1.76 12.80 23.69
C ILE A 215 -0.87 12.93 24.91
N TRP A 216 -1.01 12.03 25.88
CA TRP A 216 -0.11 11.97 27.04
C TRP A 216 0.07 10.54 27.51
N TYR A 217 1.06 10.33 28.38
CA TYR A 217 1.46 9.00 28.82
C TYR A 217 1.61 8.97 30.33
N ASN A 218 1.24 7.87 30.97
CA ASN A 218 1.68 7.58 32.33
C ASN A 218 2.57 6.33 32.33
N ALA A 219 2.86 5.77 33.52
CA ALA A 219 3.74 4.62 33.66
C ALA A 219 3.28 3.38 32.85
N ASN A 220 1.96 3.21 32.66
CA ASN A 220 1.37 1.98 32.11
C ASN A 220 0.57 2.21 30.82
N HIS A 221 0.05 3.41 30.60
CA HIS A 221 -0.91 3.70 29.54
C HIS A 221 -0.59 4.98 28.78
N ALA A 222 -0.96 4.94 27.52
CA ALA A 222 -1.00 6.07 26.63
C ALA A 222 -2.45 6.54 26.47
N PHE A 223 -2.68 7.84 26.48
CA PHE A 223 -4.00 8.46 26.42
C PHE A 223 -4.10 9.34 25.19
N TYR A 224 -5.31 9.37 24.63
CA TYR A 224 -5.66 10.16 23.48
C TYR A 224 -7.01 10.83 23.74
N LEU A 225 -7.06 12.14 23.64
CA LEU A 225 -8.29 12.92 23.74
C LEU A 225 -8.42 13.81 22.51
N MET A 226 -9.54 13.73 21.81
CA MET A 226 -9.76 14.48 20.58
C MET A 226 -11.17 15.05 20.53
N GLY A 227 -11.29 16.29 20.08
CA GLY A 227 -12.58 16.95 19.89
C GLY A 227 -12.44 18.35 19.31
N ASN A 228 -13.53 18.89 18.79
CA ASN A 228 -13.64 20.29 18.37
C ASN A 228 -14.10 21.12 19.57
N ILE A 229 -13.18 21.35 20.51
CA ILE A 229 -13.43 22.05 21.77
C ILE A 229 -12.28 23.00 22.07
N ASP A 230 -12.52 23.96 22.96
CA ASP A 230 -11.50 24.94 23.35
C ASP A 230 -10.31 24.30 24.07
N LYS A 231 -9.13 24.92 23.91
CA LYS A 231 -7.87 24.43 24.47
C LYS A 231 -7.91 24.32 26.00
N GLU A 232 -8.55 25.26 26.67
CA GLU A 232 -8.70 25.24 28.12
C GLU A 232 -9.57 24.06 28.57
N GLU A 233 -10.63 23.76 27.81
CA GLU A 233 -11.56 22.68 28.12
C GLU A 233 -10.95 21.30 27.87
N ILE A 234 -10.20 21.09 26.77
CA ILE A 234 -9.54 19.80 26.53
C ILE A 234 -8.49 19.48 27.59
N ILE A 235 -7.77 20.50 28.08
CA ILE A 235 -6.78 20.35 29.15
C ILE A 235 -7.48 20.03 30.46
N LYS A 236 -8.53 20.78 30.81
CA LYS A 236 -9.31 20.54 32.03
C LYS A 236 -9.96 19.16 32.06
N MET A 237 -10.48 18.70 30.93
CA MET A 237 -10.97 17.33 30.76
C MET A 237 -9.84 16.32 31.01
N ALA A 238 -8.69 16.49 30.37
CA ALA A 238 -7.54 15.60 30.53
C ALA A 238 -6.94 15.62 31.95
N GLU A 239 -7.03 16.71 32.71
CA GLU A 239 -6.60 16.76 34.11
C GLU A 239 -7.58 16.09 35.07
N SER A 240 -8.87 16.01 34.70
CA SER A 240 -9.91 15.41 35.53
C SER A 240 -9.92 13.87 35.52
N PHE A 241 -9.10 13.24 34.68
CA PHE A 241 -9.15 11.79 34.52
C PHE A 241 -8.65 11.07 35.79
N ASN A 242 -9.36 10.02 36.19
CA ASN A 242 -8.99 9.21 37.35
C ASN A 242 -9.11 7.72 37.04
N VAL A 243 -8.31 6.93 37.76
CA VAL A 243 -8.42 5.47 37.75
C VAL A 243 -9.72 5.11 38.47
N LYS A 244 -10.59 4.35 37.82
CA LYS A 244 -11.68 3.67 38.48
C LYS A 244 -11.22 2.25 38.80
N ASN A 245 -11.10 1.97 40.10
CA ASN A 245 -10.92 0.63 40.63
C ASN A 245 -12.28 0.21 41.21
N GLU A 246 -12.80 -0.94 40.82
CA GLU A 246 -13.78 -1.64 41.66
C GLU A 246 -13.08 -2.38 42.80
#